data_AF-A0A7Z0QJ03-F1
#
_entry.id   AF-A0A7Z0QJ03-F1
#
_cell.length_a   1.000
_cell.length_b   1.000
_cell.length_c   1.000
_cell.angle_alpha   90.00
_cell.angle_beta   90.00
_cell.angle_gamma   90.00
#
_symmetry.space_group_name_H-M   'P 1'
#
loop_
_entity.id
_entity.type
_entity.pdbx_description
1 polymer ?
#
loop_
_entity_poly.entity_id
_entity_poly.type
_entity_poly.pdbx_seq_one_letter_code
_entity_poly.pdbx_strand_id
1 'polypeptide(L)'
;MSTARRRINTAQLGFDTEAYLRRLRLLRHIVSGENQKEFGRRLGISATRWNNLEQGYPMSRDMALLLIQRLPRMSVEWLSLGKTGNLSHHHATQVMRFESIEASSRREMLQHLPD
;
A
#
# COMPACT_ATOMS: atom_id res chain seq x y z
N MET A 1 -8.46 -25.04 17.90
CA MET A 1 -9.25 -23.83 17.59
C MET A 1 -8.69 -23.19 16.33
N SER A 2 -9.36 -23.34 15.19
CA SER A 2 -8.91 -22.78 13.91
C SER A 2 -9.64 -21.45 13.68
N THR A 3 -8.91 -20.34 13.73
CA THR A 3 -9.47 -19.02 13.42
C THR A 3 -9.62 -18.92 11.90
N ALA A 4 -10.78 -19.32 11.38
CA ALA A 4 -11.14 -19.09 9.99
C ALA A 4 -11.15 -17.57 9.74
N ARG A 5 -10.04 -17.05 9.20
CA ARG A 5 -9.94 -15.65 8.80
C ARG A 5 -10.92 -15.42 7.66
N ARG A 6 -11.98 -14.68 7.98
CA ARG A 6 -13.08 -14.28 7.10
C ARG A 6 -12.51 -13.77 5.78
N ARG A 7 -12.72 -14.51 4.68
CA ARG A 7 -12.53 -13.99 3.32
C ARG A 7 -13.44 -12.77 3.18
N ILE A 8 -12.89 -11.60 2.92
CA ILE A 8 -13.66 -10.37 2.75
C ILE A 8 -14.54 -10.56 1.51
N ASN A 9 -15.87 -10.49 1.68
CA ASN A 9 -16.81 -10.47 0.56
C ASN A 9 -16.76 -9.09 -0.10
N THR A 10 -15.81 -8.98 -1.03
CA THR A 10 -15.32 -7.74 -1.65
C THR A 10 -16.26 -7.22 -2.76
N ALA A 11 -17.14 -8.10 -3.28
CA ALA A 11 -18.16 -7.75 -4.25
C ALA A 11 -19.15 -6.68 -3.75
N GLN A 12 -19.35 -6.59 -2.43
CA GLN A 12 -20.31 -5.67 -1.82
C GLN A 12 -19.79 -4.23 -1.66
N LEU A 13 -18.50 -3.98 -1.94
CA LEU A 13 -17.84 -2.67 -1.77
C LEU A 13 -17.45 -2.01 -3.10
N GLY A 14 -17.90 -2.54 -4.24
CA GLY A 14 -17.44 -2.07 -5.56
C GLY A 14 -15.96 -2.34 -5.83
N PHE A 15 -15.35 -3.24 -5.03
CA PHE A 15 -13.96 -3.66 -5.17
C PHE A 15 -13.89 -4.86 -6.11
N ASP A 16 -13.37 -4.66 -7.32
CA ASP A 16 -13.08 -5.77 -8.24
C ASP A 16 -11.86 -6.55 -7.74
N THR A 17 -12.13 -7.60 -6.97
CA THR A 17 -11.12 -8.48 -6.39
C THR A 17 -10.26 -9.15 -7.42
N GLU A 18 -10.84 -9.55 -8.55
CA GLU A 18 -10.06 -10.17 -9.61
C GLU A 18 -9.09 -9.17 -10.22
N ALA A 19 -9.51 -7.93 -10.45
CA ALA A 19 -8.63 -6.87 -10.91
C ALA A 19 -7.51 -6.58 -9.91
N TYR A 20 -7.81 -6.52 -8.61
CA TYR A 20 -6.80 -6.37 -7.58
C TYR A 20 -5.76 -7.52 -7.61
N LEU A 21 -6.21 -8.77 -7.65
CA LEU A 21 -5.33 -9.94 -7.73
C LEU A 21 -4.48 -9.95 -9.01
N ARG A 22 -5.06 -9.55 -10.16
CA ARG A 22 -4.32 -9.38 -11.41
C ARG A 22 -3.24 -8.31 -11.27
N ARG A 23 -3.53 -7.18 -10.63
CA ARG A 23 -2.54 -6.09 -10.43
C ARG A 23 -1.42 -6.48 -9.48
N LEU A 24 -1.69 -7.28 -8.44
CA LEU A 24 -0.63 -7.85 -7.59
C LEU A 24 0.33 -8.70 -8.43
N ARG A 25 -0.19 -9.61 -9.25
CA ARG A 25 0.64 -10.46 -10.13
C ARG A 25 1.41 -9.64 -11.16
N LEU A 26 0.76 -8.63 -11.73
CA LEU A 26 1.38 -7.71 -12.68
C LEU A 26 2.52 -6.91 -12.03
N LEU A 27 2.33 -6.42 -10.80
CA LEU A 27 3.39 -5.74 -10.05
C LEU A 27 4.62 -6.64 -9.87
N ARG A 28 4.40 -7.90 -9.49
CA ARG A 28 5.49 -8.87 -9.38
C ARG A 28 6.21 -9.07 -10.71
N HIS A 29 5.44 -9.22 -11.80
CA HIS A 29 5.99 -9.39 -13.13
C HIS A 29 6.85 -8.19 -13.56
N ILE A 30 6.40 -6.96 -13.32
CA ILE A 30 7.15 -5.74 -13.64
C ILE A 30 8.47 -5.66 -12.85
N VAL A 31 8.45 -6.01 -11.56
CA VAL A 31 9.61 -5.84 -10.66
C VAL A 31 10.63 -6.98 -10.77
N SER A 32 10.17 -8.19 -11.10
CA SER A 32 10.95 -9.43 -10.93
C SER A 32 10.59 -10.56 -11.89
N GLY A 33 9.76 -10.29 -12.92
CA GLY A 33 9.22 -11.32 -13.80
C GLY A 33 8.35 -12.33 -13.06
N GLU A 34 8.32 -13.58 -13.51
CA GLU A 34 7.49 -14.63 -12.92
C GLU A 34 8.03 -15.21 -11.61
N ASN A 35 8.94 -14.52 -10.91
CA ASN A 35 9.66 -15.05 -9.76
C ASN A 35 9.23 -14.42 -8.41
N GLN A 36 8.37 -15.12 -7.66
CA GLN A 36 7.92 -14.70 -6.33
C GLN A 36 9.05 -14.63 -5.28
N LYS A 37 10.09 -15.47 -5.40
CA LYS A 37 11.21 -15.48 -4.46
C LYS A 37 12.06 -14.24 -4.61
N GLU A 38 12.36 -13.85 -5.85
CA GLU A 38 13.09 -12.62 -6.15
C GLU A 38 12.28 -11.37 -5.79
N PHE A 39 10.97 -11.38 -6.07
CA PHE A 39 10.08 -10.30 -5.64
C PHE A 39 10.12 -10.10 -4.12
N GLY A 40 9.97 -11.19 -3.36
CA GLY A 40 10.04 -11.16 -1.90
C GLY A 40 11.38 -10.63 -1.42
N ARG A 41 12.49 -11.07 -2.02
CA ARG A 41 13.85 -10.59 -1.69
C ARG A 41 13.98 -9.08 -1.87
N ARG A 42 13.50 -8.51 -2.99
CA ARG A 42 13.54 -7.05 -3.26
C ARG A 42 12.74 -6.24 -2.25
N LEU A 43 11.59 -6.77 -1.83
CA LEU A 43 10.75 -6.13 -0.81
C LEU A 43 11.22 -6.40 0.63
N GLY A 44 12.08 -7.38 0.86
CA GLY A 44 12.46 -7.82 2.21
C GLY A 44 11.37 -8.66 2.92
N ILE A 45 10.60 -9.45 2.17
CA ILE A 45 9.57 -10.37 2.70
C ILE A 45 9.76 -11.79 2.16
N SER A 46 9.11 -12.78 2.78
CA SER A 46 9.08 -14.13 2.23
C SER A 46 8.20 -14.22 0.97
N ALA A 47 8.56 -15.12 0.05
CA ALA A 47 7.75 -15.44 -1.12
C ALA A 47 6.32 -15.87 -0.72
N THR A 48 6.20 -16.66 0.35
CA THR A 48 4.91 -17.09 0.92
C THR A 48 4.04 -15.91 1.34
N ARG A 49 4.63 -14.89 1.99
CA ARG A 49 3.89 -13.70 2.41
C ARG A 49 3.30 -12.96 1.20
N TRP A 50 4.06 -12.87 0.10
CA TRP A 50 3.56 -12.29 -1.14
C TRP A 50 2.50 -13.17 -1.81
N ASN A 51 2.75 -14.48 -1.90
CA ASN A 51 1.81 -15.44 -2.49
C ASN A 51 0.43 -15.38 -1.79
N ASN A 52 0.39 -15.24 -0.46
CA ASN A 52 -0.86 -15.06 0.27
C ASN A 52 -1.68 -13.87 -0.27
N LEU A 53 -1.04 -12.74 -0.59
CA LEU A 53 -1.73 -11.60 -1.18
C LEU A 53 -2.28 -11.94 -2.57
N GLU A 54 -1.49 -12.61 -3.42
CA GLU A 54 -1.94 -13.09 -4.74
C GLU A 54 -3.05 -14.14 -4.69
N GLN A 55 -3.27 -14.76 -3.52
CA GLN A 55 -4.37 -15.68 -3.23
C GLN A 55 -5.58 -14.99 -2.57
N GLY A 56 -5.54 -13.66 -2.39
CA GLY A 56 -6.66 -12.87 -1.86
C GLY A 56 -6.69 -12.73 -0.35
N TYR A 57 -5.59 -13.04 0.34
CA TYR A 57 -5.46 -12.60 1.73
C TYR A 57 -5.36 -11.06 1.77
N PRO A 58 -5.98 -10.41 2.78
CA PRO A 58 -6.02 -8.96 2.85
C PRO A 58 -4.62 -8.36 3.00
N MET A 59 -4.36 -7.27 2.28
CA MET A 59 -3.15 -6.48 2.46
C MET A 59 -3.24 -5.69 3.77
N SER A 60 -2.24 -5.85 4.64
CA SER A 60 -2.11 -5.02 5.84
C SER A 60 -1.55 -3.64 5.49
N ARG A 61 -1.81 -2.66 6.36
CA ARG A 61 -1.24 -1.31 6.25
C ARG A 61 0.28 -1.33 6.16
N ASP A 62 0.95 -2.13 6.98
CA ASP A 62 2.42 -2.23 6.97
C ASP A 62 2.95 -2.76 5.64
N MET A 63 2.23 -3.69 5.01
CA MET A 63 2.60 -4.20 3.69
C MET A 63 2.43 -3.12 2.61
N ALA A 64 1.37 -2.32 2.69
CA ALA A 64 1.15 -1.18 1.79
C ALA A 64 2.27 -0.14 1.93
N LEU A 65 2.65 0.21 3.16
CA LEU A 65 3.76 1.13 3.44
C LEU A 65 5.10 0.58 2.94
N LEU A 66 5.35 -0.72 3.14
CA LEU A 66 6.55 -1.37 2.65
C LEU A 66 6.65 -1.30 1.12
N LEU A 67 5.53 -1.52 0.40
CA LEU A 67 5.50 -1.38 -1.06
C LEU A 67 5.87 0.03 -1.50
N ILE A 68 5.30 1.06 -0.86
CA ILE A 68 5.59 2.47 -1.16
C ILE A 68 7.08 2.77 -0.92
N GLN A 69 7.64 2.28 0.19
CA GLN A 69 9.02 2.52 0.55
C GLN A 69 10.01 1.81 -0.38
N ARG A 70 9.73 0.56 -0.76
CA ARG A 70 10.66 -0.28 -1.55
C ARG A 70 10.50 -0.11 -3.06
N LEU A 71 9.36 0.37 -3.52
CA LEU A 71 9.07 0.61 -4.93
C LEU A 71 8.71 2.10 -5.12
N PRO A 72 9.72 2.99 -5.26
CA PRO A 72 9.46 4.41 -5.45
C PRO A 72 8.52 4.64 -6.65
N ARG A 73 7.56 5.56 -6.48
CA ARG A 73 6.52 5.92 -7.47
C ARG A 73 5.43 4.85 -7.71
N MET A 74 5.42 3.78 -6.91
CA MET A 74 4.32 2.83 -6.90
C MET A 74 3.08 3.42 -6.20
N SER A 75 1.88 3.12 -6.72
CA SER A 75 0.60 3.55 -6.13
C SER A 75 -0.18 2.36 -5.56
N VAL A 76 -0.45 2.37 -4.25
CA VAL A 76 -1.33 1.38 -3.61
C VAL A 76 -2.77 1.54 -4.07
N GLU A 77 -3.18 2.76 -4.46
CA GLU A 77 -4.49 3.02 -5.06
C GLU A 77 -4.63 2.38 -6.44
N TRP A 78 -3.54 2.29 -7.21
CA TRP A 78 -3.58 1.53 -8.46
C TRP A 78 -3.86 0.04 -8.19
N LEU A 79 -3.20 -0.56 -7.20
CA LEU A 79 -3.49 -1.96 -6.84
C LEU A 79 -4.97 -2.13 -6.50
N SER A 80 -5.46 -1.33 -5.56
CA SER A 80 -6.79 -1.44 -4.99
C SER A 80 -7.91 -1.03 -5.95
N LEU A 81 -7.75 0.09 -6.65
CA LEU A 81 -8.82 0.78 -7.38
C LEU A 81 -8.56 0.89 -8.89
N GLY A 82 -7.35 0.57 -9.36
CA GLY A 82 -6.96 0.72 -10.76
C GLY A 82 -6.69 2.15 -11.18
N LYS A 83 -6.66 3.10 -10.24
CA LYS A 83 -6.40 4.51 -10.51
C LYS A 83 -4.89 4.74 -10.57
N THR A 84 -4.41 5.33 -11.66
CA THR A 84 -2.99 5.66 -11.87
C THR A 84 -2.63 7.10 -11.45
N GLY A 85 -3.62 7.91 -11.04
CA GLY A 85 -3.44 9.27 -10.54
C GLY A 85 -3.88 9.38 -9.08
N ASN A 86 -3.04 10.00 -8.25
CA ASN A 86 -3.17 9.91 -6.78
C ASN A 86 -3.94 11.11 -6.18
N LEU A 87 -3.80 12.31 -6.74
CA LEU A 87 -4.56 13.51 -6.35
C LEU A 87 -4.64 14.46 -7.55
N SER A 88 -5.70 15.28 -7.63
CA SER A 88 -5.66 16.45 -8.51
C SER A 88 -4.61 17.45 -8.01
N HIS A 89 -4.04 18.26 -8.90
CA HIS A 89 -3.02 19.25 -8.53
C HIS A 89 -3.49 20.19 -7.41
N HIS A 90 -4.77 20.59 -7.43
CA HIS A 90 -5.40 21.37 -6.36
C HIS A 90 -5.34 20.65 -5.01
N HIS A 91 -5.78 19.38 -4.93
CA HIS A 91 -5.76 18.64 -3.68
C HIS A 91 -4.34 18.34 -3.19
N ALA A 92 -3.40 18.04 -4.09
CA ALA A 92 -1.99 17.86 -3.72
C ALA A 92 -1.41 19.13 -3.07
N THR A 93 -1.73 20.30 -3.64
CA THR A 93 -1.31 21.60 -3.09
C THR A 93 -1.90 21.85 -1.70
N GLN A 94 -3.18 21.55 -1.51
CA GLN A 94 -3.83 21.67 -0.19
C GLN A 94 -3.20 20.72 0.85
N VAL A 95 -2.96 19.45 0.49
CA VAL A 95 -2.34 18.47 1.39
C VAL A 95 -0.95 18.95 1.85
N MET A 96 -0.07 19.33 0.91
CA MET A 96 1.27 19.83 1.25
C MET A 96 1.21 21.05 2.18
N ARG A 97 0.26 21.96 1.96
CA ARG A 97 0.05 23.13 2.81
C ARG A 97 -0.34 22.72 4.24
N PHE A 98 -1.32 21.84 4.38
CA PHE A 98 -1.78 21.41 5.71
C PHE A 98 -0.72 20.60 6.47
N GLU A 99 -0.02 19.68 5.81
CA GLU A 99 1.06 18.90 6.45
C GLU A 99 2.21 19.81 6.90
N SER A 100 2.55 20.85 6.13
CA SER A 100 3.59 21.82 6.51
C SER A 100 3.20 22.66 7.73
N ILE A 101 1.93 23.04 7.83
CA ILE A 101 1.39 23.73 9.01
C ILE A 101 1.45 22.81 10.22
N GLU A 102 0.93 21.58 10.10
CA GLU A 102 0.92 20.61 11.21
C GLU A 102 2.34 20.28 11.69
N ALA A 103 3.29 20.09 10.78
CA ALA A 103 4.69 19.82 11.11
C ALA A 103 5.33 21.01 11.85
N SER A 104 5.03 22.25 11.45
CA SER A 104 5.51 23.46 12.11
C SER A 104 4.92 23.60 13.52
N SER A 105 3.60 23.47 13.66
CA SER A 105 2.92 23.50 14.96
C SER A 105 3.41 22.42 15.90
N ARG A 106 3.66 21.19 15.39
CA ARG A 106 4.23 20.10 16.18
C ARG A 106 5.65 20.41 16.65
N ARG A 107 6.49 21.05 15.82
CA ARG A 107 7.85 21.47 16.20
C ARG A 107 7.82 22.56 17.26
N GLU A 108 6.98 23.59 17.10
CA GLU A 108 6.84 24.66 18.09
C GLU A 108 6.35 24.11 19.43
N MET A 109 5.37 23.21 19.43
CA MET A 109 4.90 22.54 20.64
C MET A 109 6.01 21.75 21.34
N LEU A 110 6.83 21.01 20.58
CA LEU A 110 7.96 20.26 21.13
C LEU A 110 9.08 21.16 21.69
N GLN A 111 9.23 22.39 21.17
CA GLN A 111 10.19 23.37 21.67
C GLN A 111 9.74 24.05 22.98
N HIS A 112 8.45 23.99 23.30
CA HIS A 112 7.87 24.60 24.49
C HIS A 112 7.40 23.55 25.52
N LEU A 113 7.85 22.29 25.39
CA LEU A 113 7.66 21.31 26.46
C LEU A 113 8.55 21.70 27.66
N PRO A 114 7.99 21.88 28.86
CA PRO A 114 8.82 22.00 30.06
C PRO A 114 9.53 20.67 30.33
N ASP A 115 10.74 20.74 30.89
CA ASP A 115 11.60 19.61 31.25
C ASP A 115 10.91 18.56 32.17
#